data_AF-A0A4R1UX68-F1
#
_entry.id   AF-A0A4R1UX68-F1
#
_cell.length_a   1.000
_cell.length_b   1.000
_cell.length_c   1.000
_cell.angle_alpha   90.00
_cell.angle_beta   90.00
_cell.angle_gamma   90.00
#
_symmetry.space_group_name_H-M   'P 1'
#
loop_
_entity.id
_entity.type
_entity.pdbx_description
1 polymer ?
#
loop_
_entity_poly.entity_id
_entity_poly.type
_entity_poly.pdbx_seq_one_letter_code
_entity_poly.pdbx_strand_id
1 'polypeptide(L)'
;MSDAKPHRVQLRRTKGWRMPENTVKVSRPGKFGNPFVIGETAHVWHRPGTAPGWPTEPLYIDRFRVVAAWHAVELFRKAMEGDPEWYPAAEHCWTLPDLTALRGKNLACFCSLDQPCHADVLLELANE
;
A
#
# COMPACT_ATOMS: atom_id res chain seq x y z
N MET A 1 -14.41 24.37 12.21
CA MET A 1 -13.21 23.54 11.98
C MET A 1 -13.49 22.79 10.69
N SER A 2 -12.66 22.96 9.66
CA SER A 2 -13.05 22.67 8.27
C SER A 2 -13.50 21.22 8.05
N ASP A 3 -14.75 21.05 7.59
CA ASP A 3 -15.38 19.85 7.01
C ASP A 3 -14.70 19.37 5.70
N ALA A 4 -13.40 19.65 5.52
CA ALA A 4 -12.70 19.31 4.30
C ALA A 4 -12.44 17.81 4.26
N LYS A 5 -12.86 17.16 3.17
CA LYS A 5 -12.61 15.74 2.92
C LYS A 5 -11.10 15.44 3.02
N PRO A 6 -10.70 14.35 3.71
CA PRO A 6 -9.31 13.91 3.75
C PRO A 6 -8.72 13.77 2.34
N HIS A 7 -7.50 14.25 2.15
CA HIS A 7 -6.84 14.24 0.84
C HIS A 7 -5.35 13.91 0.92
N ARG A 8 -4.77 13.58 -0.24
CA ARG A 8 -3.36 13.26 -0.38
C ARG A 8 -2.52 14.53 -0.40
N VAL A 9 -1.43 14.53 0.35
CA VAL A 9 -0.43 15.60 0.41
C VAL A 9 0.89 15.09 -0.15
N GLN A 10 1.53 15.86 -1.03
CA GLN A 10 2.89 15.54 -1.46
C GLN A 10 3.91 16.06 -0.46
N LEU A 11 4.73 15.17 0.10
CA LEU A 11 5.89 15.52 0.92
C LEU A 11 6.95 16.20 0.06
N ARG A 12 7.55 17.28 0.59
CA ARG A 12 8.64 17.99 -0.06
C ARG A 12 9.78 18.24 0.93
N ARG A 13 11.02 18.19 0.44
CA ARG A 13 12.24 18.52 1.21
C ARG A 13 12.75 19.93 0.92
N THR A 14 11.95 20.74 0.22
CA THR A 14 12.30 22.11 -0.16
C THR A 14 12.34 23.01 1.07
N LYS A 15 13.33 23.92 1.14
CA LYS A 15 13.49 24.87 2.25
C LYS A 15 12.18 25.64 2.49
N GLY A 16 11.78 25.76 3.76
CA GLY A 16 10.55 26.44 4.17
C GLY A 16 9.27 25.61 4.09
N TRP A 17 9.28 24.44 3.45
CA TRP A 17 8.11 23.56 3.43
C TRP A 17 7.81 23.02 4.84
N ARG A 18 6.52 22.95 5.15
CA ARG A 18 5.98 22.38 6.38
C ARG A 18 4.83 21.45 6.02
N MET A 19 4.78 20.30 6.68
CA MET A 19 3.65 19.39 6.53
C MET A 19 2.40 20.07 7.06
N PRO A 20 1.30 20.13 6.28
CA PRO A 20 0.05 20.70 6.75
C PRO A 20 -0.43 20.03 8.03
N GLU A 21 -1.20 20.76 8.82
CA GLU A 21 -1.87 20.18 9.99
C GLU A 21 -2.78 19.02 9.59
N ASN A 22 -3.16 18.20 10.57
CA ASN A 22 -4.01 17.02 10.36
C ASN A 22 -3.50 16.02 9.30
N THR A 23 -2.17 15.97 9.07
CA THR A 23 -1.56 15.13 8.04
C THR A 23 -0.67 14.05 8.65
N VAL A 24 -0.85 12.80 8.24
CA VAL A 24 -0.05 11.65 8.65
C VAL A 24 0.91 11.26 7.53
N LYS A 25 2.20 11.11 7.88
CA LYS A 25 3.22 10.63 6.94
C LYS A 25 3.08 9.12 6.73
N VAL A 26 2.90 8.70 5.47
CA VAL A 26 2.74 7.29 5.08
C VAL A 26 3.84 6.80 4.13
N SER A 27 4.95 7.53 4.01
CA SER A 27 6.09 7.14 3.14
C SER A 27 6.67 5.76 3.50
N ARG A 28 7.29 5.09 2.52
CA ARG A 28 7.84 3.72 2.60
C ARG A 28 8.47 3.29 3.95
N PRO A 29 9.43 4.01 4.56
CA PRO A 29 10.10 3.49 5.76
C PRO A 29 9.19 3.38 7.00
N GLY A 30 7.94 3.84 6.92
CA GLY A 30 6.96 3.74 8.01
C GLY A 30 6.01 2.54 7.86
N LYS A 31 5.24 2.29 8.91
CA LYS A 31 4.25 1.19 8.99
C LYS A 31 3.17 1.19 7.90
N PHE A 32 2.92 2.33 7.26
CA PHE A 32 1.94 2.50 6.18
C PHE A 32 2.60 2.55 4.80
N GLY A 33 3.88 2.25 4.70
CA GLY A 33 4.64 2.28 3.47
C GLY A 33 4.26 1.15 2.52
N ASN A 34 4.26 1.43 1.22
CA ASN A 34 4.17 0.38 0.21
C ASN A 34 5.48 -0.43 0.14
N PRO A 35 5.46 -1.76 0.40
CA PRO A 35 6.65 -2.60 0.32
C PRO A 35 7.04 -2.94 -1.12
N PHE A 36 6.13 -2.80 -2.09
CA PHE A 36 6.39 -3.16 -3.49
C PHE A 36 7.30 -2.12 -4.14
N VAL A 37 8.47 -2.56 -4.58
CA VAL A 37 9.52 -1.69 -5.15
C VAL A 37 9.62 -1.89 -6.63
N ILE A 38 9.47 -0.79 -7.39
CA ILE A 38 9.67 -0.81 -8.85
C ILE A 38 11.07 -1.34 -9.17
N GLY A 39 11.12 -2.37 -10.02
CA GLY A 39 12.34 -3.06 -10.41
C GLY A 39 12.68 -4.30 -9.57
N GLU A 40 12.10 -4.46 -8.39
CA GLU A 40 12.27 -5.65 -7.55
C GLU A 40 11.24 -6.73 -7.88
N THR A 41 11.52 -7.95 -7.42
CA THR A 41 10.61 -9.09 -7.54
C THR A 41 9.69 -9.14 -6.33
N ALA A 42 8.39 -9.08 -6.58
CA ALA A 42 7.37 -9.38 -5.59
C ALA A 42 7.11 -10.90 -5.58
N HIS A 43 6.96 -11.45 -4.37
CA HIS A 43 6.64 -12.85 -4.15
C HIS A 43 5.22 -12.95 -3.63
N VAL A 44 4.39 -13.72 -4.32
CA VAL A 44 2.98 -13.96 -3.96
C VAL A 44 2.84 -15.41 -3.62
N TRP A 45 2.27 -15.67 -2.45
CA TRP A 45 2.11 -17.03 -1.96
C TRP A 45 0.64 -17.36 -2.02
N HIS A 46 0.36 -18.42 -2.76
CA HIS A 46 -0.97 -18.95 -2.85
C HIS A 46 -1.23 -19.83 -1.63
N ARG A 47 -2.36 -19.62 -0.96
CA ARG A 47 -2.81 -20.59 0.06
C ARG A 47 -3.20 -21.88 -0.67
N PRO A 48 -2.76 -23.07 -0.21
CA PRO A 48 -3.21 -24.31 -0.80
C PRO A 48 -4.73 -24.46 -0.64
N GLY A 49 -5.43 -24.72 -1.74
CA GLY A 49 -6.85 -25.11 -1.73
C GLY A 49 -7.91 -24.00 -1.79
N THR A 50 -7.58 -22.74 -2.14
CA THR A 50 -8.60 -21.67 -2.27
C THR A 50 -9.14 -21.46 -3.69
N ALA A 51 -8.41 -21.84 -4.73
CA ALA A 51 -8.82 -21.66 -6.13
C ALA A 51 -9.20 -23.00 -6.81
N PRO A 52 -10.36 -23.13 -7.50
CA PRO A 52 -10.75 -24.34 -8.21
C PRO A 52 -9.72 -24.73 -9.29
N GLY A 53 -9.18 -25.94 -9.22
CA GLY A 53 -8.21 -26.47 -10.19
C GLY A 53 -6.74 -26.34 -9.80
N TRP A 54 -6.43 -25.81 -8.62
CA TRP A 54 -5.05 -25.68 -8.12
C TRP A 54 -4.65 -26.84 -7.18
N PRO A 55 -3.39 -27.30 -7.24
CA PRO A 55 -2.90 -28.41 -6.42
C PRO A 55 -2.90 -28.04 -4.92
N THR A 56 -3.30 -29.00 -4.08
CA THR A 56 -3.41 -28.82 -2.62
C THR A 56 -2.07 -28.88 -1.87
N GLU A 57 -0.96 -29.17 -2.57
CA GLU A 57 0.41 -29.20 -2.05
C GLU A 57 1.42 -29.08 -3.23
N PRO A 58 2.58 -28.38 -3.12
CA PRO A 58 2.96 -27.39 -2.10
C PRO A 58 2.71 -25.94 -2.57
N LEU A 59 2.83 -24.98 -1.63
CA LEU A 59 2.79 -23.52 -1.85
C LEU A 59 3.46 -23.12 -3.18
N TYR A 60 2.69 -22.57 -4.11
CA TYR A 60 3.25 -21.98 -5.33
C TYR A 60 3.60 -20.51 -5.06
N ILE A 61 4.80 -20.11 -5.47
CA ILE A 61 5.29 -18.74 -5.38
C ILE A 61 5.23 -18.15 -6.77
N ASP A 62 4.27 -17.27 -7.00
CA ASP A 62 4.36 -16.41 -8.15
C ASP A 62 5.38 -15.31 -7.90
N ARG A 63 6.26 -15.12 -8.89
CA ARG A 63 7.32 -14.12 -8.86
C ARG A 63 7.08 -13.13 -9.97
N PHE A 64 6.66 -11.93 -9.61
CA PHE A 64 6.43 -10.86 -10.57
C PHE A 64 7.43 -9.74 -10.36
N ARG A 65 8.01 -9.25 -11.45
CA ARG A 65 8.78 -8.00 -11.40
C ARG A 65 7.80 -6.83 -11.29
N VAL A 66 8.00 -5.96 -10.31
CA VAL A 66 7.20 -4.73 -10.21
C VAL A 66 7.66 -3.76 -11.29
N VAL A 67 6.82 -3.53 -12.30
CA VAL A 67 7.24 -2.86 -13.54
C VAL A 67 7.04 -1.34 -13.53
N ALA A 68 6.15 -0.82 -12.70
CA ALA A 68 5.81 0.60 -12.67
C ALA A 68 5.10 1.01 -11.37
N ALA A 69 4.87 2.32 -11.19
CA ALA A 69 4.17 2.87 -10.03
C ALA A 69 2.72 2.35 -9.90
N TRP A 70 1.97 2.28 -11.01
CA TRP A 70 0.62 1.71 -11.00
C TRP A 70 0.63 0.26 -10.52
N HIS A 71 1.58 -0.55 -10.98
CA HIS A 71 1.70 -1.96 -10.63
C HIS A 71 2.03 -2.11 -9.13
N ALA A 72 2.96 -1.31 -8.60
CA ALA A 72 3.25 -1.29 -7.17
C ALA A 72 2.02 -0.92 -6.32
N VAL A 73 1.20 0.02 -6.79
CA VAL A 73 -0.03 0.46 -6.09
C VAL A 73 -1.14 -0.59 -6.18
N GLU A 74 -1.27 -1.27 -7.31
CA GLU A 74 -2.23 -2.38 -7.47
C GLU A 74 -1.89 -3.54 -6.53
N LEU A 75 -0.62 -3.94 -6.47
CA LEU A 75 -0.16 -4.99 -5.54
C LEU A 75 -0.42 -4.60 -4.09
N PHE A 76 -0.19 -3.32 -3.75
CA PHE A 76 -0.48 -2.78 -2.42
C PHE A 76 -1.97 -2.86 -2.07
N ARG A 77 -2.86 -2.49 -3.00
CA ARG A 77 -4.30 -2.58 -2.81
C ARG A 77 -4.73 -4.03 -2.52
N LYS A 78 -4.33 -4.98 -3.38
CA LYS A 78 -4.68 -6.40 -3.20
C LYS A 78 -4.22 -6.95 -1.84
N ALA A 79 -3.01 -6.57 -1.43
CA ALA A 79 -2.49 -6.95 -0.12
C ALA A 79 -3.33 -6.37 1.03
N MET A 80 -3.74 -5.09 0.95
CA MET A 80 -4.55 -4.43 1.97
C MET A 80 -5.99 -4.96 2.05
N GLU A 81 -6.58 -5.34 0.92
CA GLU A 81 -7.93 -5.92 0.83
C GLU A 81 -7.98 -7.38 1.32
N GLY A 82 -6.82 -8.02 1.51
CA GLY A 82 -6.73 -9.39 1.99
C GLY A 82 -7.22 -10.41 0.98
N ASP A 83 -6.94 -10.18 -0.30
CA ASP A 83 -7.31 -11.11 -1.38
C ASP A 83 -6.84 -12.55 -1.04
N PRO A 84 -7.77 -13.53 -0.94
CA PRO A 84 -7.46 -14.91 -0.52
C PRO A 84 -6.50 -15.67 -1.44
N GLU A 85 -6.32 -15.21 -2.69
CA GLU A 85 -5.32 -15.74 -3.64
C GLU A 85 -3.96 -15.06 -3.46
N TRP A 86 -3.91 -13.93 -2.74
CA TRP A 86 -2.72 -13.12 -2.51
C TRP A 86 -2.34 -13.13 -1.02
N TYR A 87 -1.71 -14.21 -0.56
CA TYR A 87 -0.99 -14.14 0.71
C TYR A 87 0.39 -13.50 0.45
N PRO A 88 0.70 -12.32 1.00
CA PRO A 88 2.02 -11.75 0.85
C PRO A 88 2.99 -12.52 1.76
N ALA A 89 3.49 -13.67 1.32
CA ALA A 89 4.73 -14.17 1.89
C ALA A 89 5.92 -13.44 1.22
N ALA A 90 6.02 -12.15 1.50
CA ALA A 90 7.37 -11.68 1.69
C ALA A 90 7.91 -12.48 2.88
N GLU A 91 9.11 -12.99 2.75
CA GLU A 91 9.94 -13.63 3.78
C GLU A 91 10.16 -12.68 5.00
N HIS A 92 9.61 -11.47 4.91
CA HIS A 92 9.35 -10.50 5.96
C HIS A 92 7.84 -10.24 6.02
N CYS A 93 7.17 -10.87 7.00
CA CYS A 93 5.75 -10.68 7.31
C CYS A 93 5.43 -9.18 7.46
N TRP A 94 4.90 -8.55 6.41
CA TRP A 94 4.31 -7.24 6.54
C TRP A 94 2.96 -7.42 7.22
N THR A 95 2.92 -7.14 8.52
CA THR A 95 1.67 -7.06 9.26
C THR A 95 0.84 -5.92 8.69
N LEU A 96 -0.36 -6.23 8.20
CA LEU A 96 -1.31 -5.21 7.75
C LEU A 96 -1.51 -4.18 8.87
N PRO A 97 -1.26 -2.89 8.60
CA PRO A 97 -1.36 -1.87 9.63
C PRO A 97 -2.84 -1.59 9.95
N ASP A 98 -3.14 -1.38 11.23
CA ASP A 98 -4.44 -0.82 11.63
C ASP A 98 -4.62 0.59 11.04
N LEU A 99 -5.68 0.76 10.24
CA LEU A 99 -6.03 2.00 9.55
C LEU A 99 -6.86 2.96 10.40
N THR A 100 -7.32 2.56 11.60
CA THR A 100 -8.15 3.39 12.49
C THR A 100 -7.50 4.76 12.76
N ALA A 101 -6.18 4.78 12.93
CA ALA A 101 -5.41 6.01 13.16
C ALA A 101 -5.37 6.98 11.95
N LEU A 102 -5.79 6.53 10.77
CA LEU A 102 -5.81 7.33 9.54
C LEU A 102 -7.18 7.95 9.24
N ARG A 103 -8.25 7.51 9.90
CA ARG A 103 -9.62 8.00 9.67
C ARG A 103 -9.67 9.52 9.91
N GLY A 104 -10.19 10.25 8.92
CA GLY A 104 -10.27 11.72 8.96
C GLY A 104 -8.92 12.46 8.84
N LYS A 105 -7.82 11.79 8.50
CA LYS A 105 -6.49 12.39 8.34
C LYS A 105 -6.11 12.56 6.88
N ASN A 106 -5.45 13.66 6.56
CA ASN A 106 -4.73 13.79 5.28
C ASN A 106 -3.53 12.84 5.30
N LEU A 107 -3.16 12.26 4.15
CA LEU A 107 -2.05 11.32 4.07
C LEU A 107 -0.94 11.87 3.19
N ALA A 108 0.30 11.83 3.68
CA ALA A 108 1.46 12.39 3.00
C ALA A 108 2.47 11.35 2.51
N CYS A 109 2.81 11.43 1.21
CA CYS A 109 3.84 10.61 0.56
C CYS A 109 4.69 11.47 -0.38
N PHE A 110 5.88 11.00 -0.77
CA PHE A 110 6.76 11.70 -1.72
C PHE A 110 6.34 11.54 -3.19
N CYS A 111 5.44 10.60 -3.50
CA CYS A 111 4.93 10.40 -4.86
C CYS A 111 4.33 11.68 -5.44
N SER A 112 4.49 11.88 -6.75
CA SER A 112 3.92 13.02 -7.44
C SER A 112 2.38 12.94 -7.47
N LEU A 113 1.71 14.10 -7.44
CA LEU A 113 0.24 14.16 -7.35
C LEU A 113 -0.48 13.77 -8.66
N ASP A 114 0.25 13.66 -9.75
CA ASP A 114 -0.22 13.19 -11.06
C ASP A 114 0.02 11.69 -11.26
N GLN A 115 0.63 11.00 -10.29
CA GLN A 115 0.96 9.58 -10.37
C GLN A 115 0.17 8.75 -9.35
N PRO A 116 -0.01 7.43 -9.59
CA PRO A 116 -0.58 6.52 -8.62
C PRO A 116 0.23 6.52 -7.31
N CYS A 117 -0.46 6.52 -6.16
CA CYS A 117 0.19 6.41 -4.86
C CYS A 117 -0.59 5.47 -3.93
N HIS A 118 0.13 4.77 -3.07
CA HIS A 118 -0.47 3.95 -2.04
C HIS A 118 -1.22 4.78 -0.98
N ALA A 119 -0.89 6.07 -0.84
CA ALA A 119 -1.63 6.98 0.02
C ALA A 119 -3.09 7.16 -0.44
N ASP A 120 -3.38 7.02 -1.75
CA ASP A 120 -4.75 7.08 -2.26
C ASP A 120 -5.56 5.86 -1.81
N VAL A 121 -4.95 4.66 -1.89
CA VAL A 121 -5.52 3.41 -1.39
C VAL A 121 -5.80 3.50 0.12
N LEU A 122 -4.85 4.00 0.90
CA LEU A 122 -5.03 4.17 2.34
C LEU A 122 -6.10 5.22 2.69
N LEU A 123 -6.23 6.29 1.90
CA LEU A 123 -7.29 7.29 2.09
C LEU A 123 -8.67 6.69 1.85
N GLU A 124 -8.81 5.85 0.84
CA GLU A 124 -10.04 5.12 0.53
C GLU A 124 -10.38 4.16 1.68
N LEU A 125 -9.52 3.17 1.92
CA LEU A 125 -9.78 2.11 2.91
C LEU A 125 -9.94 2.62 4.36
N ALA A 126 -9.32 3.74 4.73
CA ALA A 126 -9.44 4.29 6.08
C ALA A 126 -10.72 5.11 6.30
N ASN A 127 -11.39 5.55 5.22
CA ASN A 127 -12.54 6.46 5.28
C ASN A 127 -13.82 5.89 4.65
N GLU A 128 -13.80 4.65 4.15
CA GLU A 128 -14.99 3.81 4.04
C GLU A 128 -15.57 3.46 5.42
#